data_AF-A0A059LB56-F1
#
_entry.id   AF-A0A059LB56-F1
#
_cell.length_a   1.000
_cell.length_b   1.000
_cell.length_c   1.000
_cell.angle_alpha   90.00
_cell.angle_beta   90.00
_cell.angle_gamma   90.00
#
_symmetry.space_group_name_H-M   'P 1'
#
loop_
_entity.id
_entity.type
_entity.pdbx_description
1 polymer ?
#
loop_
_entity_poly.entity_id
_entity_poly.type
_entity_poly.pdbx_seq_one_letter_code
_entity_poly.pdbx_strand_id
1 'polypeptide(L)'
;SKAVPADQLMDEVRAVAARVASFSKPVIAKAKECVNIAFETSLSEGLRFEKREFWSCFALEDQKEGMQAFSQKREPKFKNM
;
A
#
# COMPACT_ATOMS: atom_id res chain seq x y z
N SER A 1 -6.65 14.19 -2.95
CA SER A 1 -7.82 14.30 -2.06
C SER A 1 -9.08 14.50 -2.89
N LYS A 2 -10.22 13.87 -2.51
CA LYS A 2 -11.53 13.99 -3.18
C LYS A 2 -12.52 14.63 -2.20
N ALA A 3 -13.31 15.60 -2.65
CA ALA A 3 -14.40 16.18 -1.87
C ALA A 3 -15.73 15.61 -2.38
N VAL A 4 -16.64 15.27 -1.46
CA VAL A 4 -17.97 14.73 -1.77
C VAL A 4 -19.03 15.45 -0.93
N PRO A 5 -20.29 15.50 -1.40
CA PRO A 5 -21.43 15.93 -0.60
C PRO A 5 -21.52 15.19 0.74
N ALA A 6 -22.03 15.87 1.79
CA ALA A 6 -22.05 15.34 3.15
C ALA A 6 -22.88 14.06 3.30
N ASP A 7 -23.95 13.93 2.52
CA ASP A 7 -24.82 12.75 2.44
C ASP A 7 -24.12 11.53 1.82
N GLN A 8 -23.10 11.75 0.99
CA GLN A 8 -22.31 10.68 0.35
C GLN A 8 -21.00 10.36 1.07
N LEU A 9 -20.65 11.15 2.10
CA LEU A 9 -19.36 11.06 2.79
C LEU A 9 -19.11 9.66 3.34
N MET A 10 -20.06 9.09 4.07
CA MET A 10 -19.87 7.82 4.76
C MET A 10 -19.72 6.64 3.79
N ASP A 11 -20.40 6.70 2.65
CA ASP A 11 -20.35 5.64 1.65
C ASP A 11 -19.03 5.69 0.87
N GLU A 12 -18.56 6.89 0.52
CA GLU A 12 -17.24 7.07 -0.08
C GLU A 12 -16.12 6.65 0.89
N VAL A 13 -16.21 7.04 2.17
CA VAL A 13 -15.22 6.65 3.20
C VAL A 13 -15.16 5.13 3.34
N ARG A 14 -16.31 4.45 3.39
CA ARG A 14 -16.35 2.98 3.45
C ARG A 14 -15.78 2.33 2.19
N ALA A 15 -16.08 2.87 1.02
CA ALA A 15 -15.53 2.36 -0.24
C ALA A 15 -14.00 2.48 -0.27
N VAL A 16 -13.45 3.61 0.17
CA VAL A 16 -12.00 3.81 0.27
C VAL A 16 -11.39 2.88 1.32
N ALA A 17 -12.01 2.76 2.50
CA ALA A 17 -11.52 1.88 3.56
C ALA A 17 -11.51 0.41 3.12
N ALA A 18 -12.56 -0.06 2.45
CA ALA A 18 -12.64 -1.42 1.92
C ALA A 18 -11.55 -1.68 0.87
N ARG A 19 -11.29 -0.70 0.00
CA ARG A 19 -10.18 -0.78 -0.97
C ARG A 19 -8.82 -0.82 -0.29
N VAL A 20 -8.60 -0.03 0.77
CA VAL A 20 -7.33 -0.07 1.53
C VAL A 20 -7.17 -1.42 2.23
N ALA A 21 -8.25 -1.95 2.82
CA ALA A 21 -8.27 -3.24 3.50
C ALA A 21 -8.08 -4.44 2.56
N SER A 22 -8.33 -4.30 1.25
CA SER A 22 -8.08 -5.39 0.29
C SER A 22 -6.60 -5.56 -0.08
N PHE A 23 -5.70 -4.72 0.42
CA PHE A 23 -4.26 -4.83 0.18
C PHE A 23 -3.54 -5.54 1.33
N SER A 24 -2.30 -5.97 1.08
CA SER A 24 -1.44 -6.51 2.14
C SER A 24 -1.12 -5.45 3.20
N LYS A 25 -1.51 -5.74 4.44
CA LYS A 25 -1.28 -4.90 5.61
C LYS A 25 0.20 -4.54 5.84
N PRO A 26 1.17 -5.49 5.83
CA PRO A 26 2.57 -5.14 6.00
C PRO A 26 3.11 -4.26 4.87
N VAL A 27 2.62 -4.43 3.64
CA VAL A 27 3.02 -3.60 2.49
C VAL A 27 2.48 -2.18 2.62
N ILE A 28 1.22 -2.00 3.00
CA ILE A 28 0.64 -0.67 3.23
C ILE A 28 1.35 0.05 4.39
N ALA A 29 1.67 -0.66 5.46
CA ALA A 29 2.40 -0.07 6.59
C ALA A 29 3.77 0.47 6.13
N LYS A 30 4.54 -0.33 5.38
CA LYS A 30 5.84 0.09 4.81
C LYS A 30 5.72 1.26 3.85
N ALA A 31 4.72 1.25 2.97
CA ALA A 31 4.48 2.35 2.04
C ALA A 31 4.17 3.66 2.79
N LYS A 32 3.32 3.60 3.82
CA LYS A 32 3.02 4.76 4.67
C LYS A 32 4.26 5.28 5.40
N GLU A 33 5.11 4.39 5.90
CA GLU A 33 6.37 4.74 6.55
C GLU A 33 7.34 5.44 5.60
N CYS A 34 7.51 4.94 4.37
CA CYS A 34 8.35 5.58 3.35
C CYS A 34 7.89 7.02 3.05
N VAL A 35 6.58 7.21 2.90
CA VAL A 35 6.00 8.54 2.66
C VAL A 35 6.27 9.48 3.84
N ASN A 36 6.03 9.03 5.08
CA ASN A 36 6.28 9.85 6.27
C ASN A 36 7.76 10.24 6.38
N ILE A 37 8.69 9.31 6.18
CA ILE A 37 10.13 9.58 6.26
C ILE A 37 10.59 10.53 5.15
N ALA A 38 10.01 10.42 3.94
CA ALA A 38 10.32 11.35 2.86
C ALA A 38 9.92 12.80 3.18
N PHE A 39 8.92 13.02 4.04
CA PHE A 39 8.56 14.37 4.51
C PHE A 39 9.52 14.93 5.57
N GLU A 40 10.24 14.06 6.29
CA GLU A 40 11.14 14.44 7.37
C GLU A 40 12.62 14.48 6.94
N THR A 41 12.93 14.04 5.72
CA THR A 41 14.31 13.86 5.24
C THR A 41 14.55 14.53 3.88
N SER A 42 15.81 14.52 3.42
CA SER A 42 16.12 14.94 2.04
C SER A 42 15.66 13.89 1.04
N LEU A 43 15.45 14.31 -0.22
CA LEU A 43 15.08 13.41 -1.31
C LEU A 43 16.03 12.22 -1.43
N SER A 44 17.35 12.43 -1.28
CA SER A 44 18.35 11.36 -1.41
C SER A 44 18.20 10.30 -0.31
N GLU A 45 17.95 10.73 0.93
CA GLU A 45 17.77 9.81 2.06
C GLU A 45 16.42 9.11 2.01
N GLY A 46 15.35 9.81 1.63
CA GLY A 46 14.03 9.21 1.39
C GLY A 46 14.09 8.10 0.34
N LEU A 47 14.74 8.35 -0.81
CA LEU A 47 14.93 7.33 -1.85
C LEU A 47 15.79 6.16 -1.39
N ARG A 48 16.80 6.41 -0.55
CA ARG A 48 17.64 5.35 0.03
C ARG A 48 16.82 4.46 0.97
N PHE A 49 15.98 5.07 1.80
CA PHE A 49 15.07 4.35 2.69
C PHE A 49 14.05 3.53 1.90
N GLU A 50 13.36 4.14 0.94
CA GLU A 50 12.36 3.47 0.11
C GLU A 50 12.94 2.27 -0.64
N LYS A 51 14.14 2.42 -1.20
CA LYS A 51 14.85 1.31 -1.85
C LYS A 51 15.05 0.14 -0.89
N ARG A 52 15.50 0.39 0.34
CA ARG A 52 15.70 -0.66 1.35
C ARG A 52 14.38 -1.35 1.72
N GLU A 53 13.32 -0.57 1.94
CA GLU A 53 12.02 -1.14 2.25
C GLU A 53 11.45 -1.95 1.10
N PHE A 54 11.65 -1.51 -0.15
CA PHE A 54 11.27 -2.25 -1.35
C PHE A 54 11.95 -3.63 -1.41
N TRP A 55 13.25 -3.71 -1.13
CA TRP A 55 13.96 -5.00 -1.05
C TRP A 55 13.37 -5.89 0.05
N SER A 56 13.01 -5.32 1.20
CA SER A 56 12.41 -6.09 2.30
C SER A 56 11.06 -6.72 1.92
N CYS A 57 10.30 -6.10 1.00
CA CYS A 57 9.02 -6.63 0.55
C CYS A 57 9.15 -7.96 -0.20
N PHE A 58 10.29 -8.26 -0.85
CA PHE A 58 10.51 -9.56 -1.52
C PHE A 58 10.55 -10.75 -0.56
N ALA A 59 10.73 -10.51 0.74
CA ALA A 59 10.64 -11.55 1.76
C ALA A 59 9.18 -11.92 2.10
N LEU A 60 8.20 -11.10 1.73
CA LEU A 60 6.78 -11.31 2.06
C LEU A 60 6.12 -12.29 1.09
N GLU A 61 5.29 -13.19 1.61
CA GLU A 61 4.44 -14.07 0.79
C GLU A 61 3.50 -13.26 -0.11
N ASP A 62 2.96 -12.15 0.41
CA ASP A 62 2.03 -11.29 -0.32
C ASP A 62 2.68 -10.63 -1.55
N GLN A 63 3.99 -10.37 -1.51
CA GLN A 63 4.71 -9.84 -2.68
C GLN A 63 4.80 -10.90 -3.79
N LYS A 64 5.08 -12.15 -3.43
CA LYS A 64 5.13 -13.27 -4.39
C LYS A 64 3.76 -13.54 -4.99
N GLU A 65 2.73 -13.57 -4.14
CA GLU A 65 1.33 -13.74 -4.56
C GLU A 65 0.87 -12.59 -5.48
N GLY A 66 1.19 -11.33 -5.14
CA GLY A 66 0.87 -10.18 -5.97
C GLY A 66 1.51 -10.25 -7.36
N MET A 67 2.79 -10.61 -7.43
CA MET A 67 3.50 -10.79 -8.71
C MET A 67 2.96 -11.97 -9.52
N GLN A 68 2.63 -13.09 -8.86
CA GLN A 68 2.04 -14.25 -9.51
C GLN A 68 0.65 -13.94 -10.05
N ALA A 69 -0.20 -13.30 -9.24
CA ALA A 69 -1.55 -12.89 -9.62
C ALA A 69 -1.53 -11.94 -10.82
N PHE A 70 -0.60 -10.97 -10.82
CA PHE A 70 -0.38 -10.07 -11.94
C PHE A 70 0.00 -10.83 -13.23
N SER A 71 0.98 -11.74 -13.15
CA SER A 71 1.41 -12.55 -14.29
C SER A 71 0.28 -13.44 -14.83
N GLN A 72 -0.54 -13.98 -13.93
CA GLN A 72 -1.69 -14.84 -14.25
C GLN A 72 -2.98 -14.06 -14.59
N LYS A 73 -2.94 -12.71 -14.57
CA LYS A 73 -4.11 -11.83 -14.79
C LYS A 73 -5.32 -12.18 -13.91
N ARG A 74 -5.06 -12.55 -12.66
CA ARG A 74 -6.09 -12.81 -11.64
C ARG A 74 -5.98 -11.81 -10.50
N GLU A 75 -7.02 -11.73 -9.68
CA GLU A 75 -6.95 -10.96 -8.44
C GLU A 75 -6.03 -11.65 -7.41
N PRO A 76 -5.17 -10.88 -6.72
CA PRO A 76 -4.31 -11.41 -5.68
C PRO A 76 -5.10 -11.75 -4.42
N LYS A 77 -4.72 -12.84 -3.75
CA LYS A 77 -5.28 -13.22 -2.45
C LYS A 77 -4.25 -13.06 -1.35
N PHE A 78 -4.17 -11.86 -0.79
CA PHE A 78 -3.26 -11.59 0.33
C PHE A 78 -3.71 -12.32 1.59
N LYS A 79 -2.77 -12.94 2.31
CA LYS A 79 -3.09 -13.66 3.55
C LYS A 79 -3.06 -12.76 4.79
N ASN A 80 -2.33 -11.65 4.72
CA ASN A 80 -2.17 -10.70 5.82
C ASN A 80 -3.00 -9.42 5.59
N MET A 81 -4.34 -9.55 5.60
CA MET A 81 -5.26 -8.42 5.59
C MET A 81 -5.42 -7.81 6.99
#